data_AF-A0A2E6TZR0-F1
#
_entry.id   AF-A0A2E6TZR0-F1
#
_cell.length_a   1.000
_cell.length_b   1.000
_cell.length_c   1.000
_cell.angle_alpha   90.00
_cell.angle_beta   90.00
_cell.angle_gamma   90.00
#
_symmetry.space_group_name_H-M   'P 1'
#
loop_
_entity.id
_entity.type
_entity.pdbx_description
1 polymer ?
#
loop_
_entity_poly.entity_id
_entity_poly.type
_entity_poly.pdbx_seq_one_letter_code
_entity_poly.pdbx_strand_id
1 'polypeptide(L)' 'MEEEISAPMGSILKQLTEQDLSLQGEEELAVRIALLKEEIIRAEAMLEGKKGSRHDAEALFK' A
#
# COMPACT_ATOMS: atom_id res chain seq x y z
N MET A 1 -21.44 -36.34 3.62
CA MET A 1 -22.46 -36.01 2.61
C MET A 1 -22.11 -34.60 2.20
N GLU A 2 -21.43 -34.44 1.07
CA GLU A 2 -21.06 -33.12 0.56
C GLU A 2 -22.37 -32.42 0.20
N GLU A 3 -22.67 -31.32 0.88
CA GLU A 3 -23.82 -30.49 0.53
C GLU A 3 -23.53 -29.89 -0.86
N GLU A 4 -24.12 -30.53 -1.87
CA GLU A 4 -24.17 -30.01 -3.23
C GLU A 4 -24.78 -28.61 -3.15
N ILE A 5 -24.02 -27.59 -3.58
CA ILE A 5 -24.48 -26.20 -3.63
C ILE A 5 -25.58 -26.14 -4.70
N SER A 6 -26.81 -26.40 -4.27
CA SER A 6 -28.06 -26.32 -5.06
C SER A 6 -28.52 -24.87 -5.22
N ALA A 7 -27.58 -23.95 -5.38
CA ALA A 7 -27.90 -22.58 -5.73
C ALA A 7 -28.03 -22.53 -7.26
N PRO A 8 -29.17 -22.09 -7.84
CA PRO A 8 -29.31 -21.99 -9.28
C PRO A 8 -28.13 -21.20 -9.84
N MET A 9 -27.44 -21.69 -10.87
CA MET A 9 -26.20 -21.12 -11.41
C MET A 9 -26.21 -19.59 -11.57
N GLY A 10 -27.37 -19.00 -11.92
CA GLY A 10 -27.54 -17.55 -12.02
C GLY A 10 -27.43 -16.78 -10.70
N SER A 11 -27.74 -17.41 -9.57
CA SER A 11 -27.61 -16.83 -8.22
C SER A 11 -26.15 -16.75 -7.75
N ILE A 12 -25.33 -17.77 -8.07
CA ILE A 12 -23.90 -17.77 -7.76
C ILE A 12 -23.18 -16.69 -8.56
N LEU A 13 -23.50 -16.56 -9.86
CA LEU A 13 -22.94 -15.51 -10.71
C LEU A 13 -23.30 -14.11 -10.21
N LYS A 14 -24.53 -13.93 -9.70
CA LYS A 14 -24.96 -12.66 -9.11
C LYS A 14 -24.19 -12.32 -7.84
N GLN A 15 -23.97 -13.30 -6.96
CA GLN A 15 -23.14 -13.11 -5.77
C GLN A 15 -21.70 -12.77 -6.13
N LEU A 16 -21.14 -13.39 -7.17
CA LEU A 16 -19.79 -13.11 -7.63
C LEU A 16 -19.65 -11.67 -8.17
N THR A 17 -20.68 -11.13 -8.82
CA THR A 17 -20.70 -9.72 -9.26
C THR A 17 -20.80 -8.71 -8.12
N GLU A 18 -21.24 -9.14 -6.94
CA GLU A 18 -21.32 -8.32 -5.73
C GLU A 18 -20.01 -8.35 -4.93
N GLN A 19 -19.09 -9.25 -5.26
CA GLN A 19 -17.76 -9.29 -4.65
C GLN A 19 -16.82 -8.28 -5.29
N ASP A 20 -15.98 -7.67 -4.47
CA ASP A 20 -14.88 -6.84 -4.95
C ASP A 20 -13.79 -7.73 -5.55
N LEU A 21 -13.76 -7.80 -6.88
CA LEU A 21 -12.75 -8.52 -7.67
C LEU A 21 -11.58 -7.62 -8.06
N SER A 22 -11.48 -6.41 -7.48
CA SER A 22 -10.38 -5.52 -7.76
C SER A 22 -9.06 -6.10 -7.24
N LEU A 23 -7.98 -5.73 -7.92
CA LEU A 23 -6.65 -6.13 -7.50
C LEU A 23 -6.31 -5.36 -6.23
N GLN A 24 -6.03 -6.10 -5.15
CA GLN A 24 -5.80 -5.61 -3.80
C GLN A 24 -7.05 -5.10 -3.08
N GLY A 25 -7.55 -5.88 -2.12
CA GLY A 25 -8.66 -5.49 -1.26
C GLY A 25 -8.29 -4.36 -0.28
N GLU A 26 -9.30 -3.86 0.44
CA GLU A 26 -9.15 -2.73 1.37
C GLU A 26 -8.01 -2.92 2.39
N GLU A 27 -7.92 -4.12 2.99
CA GLU A 27 -6.86 -4.45 3.96
C GLU A 27 -5.46 -4.40 3.33
N GLU A 28 -5.31 -4.94 2.11
CA GLU A 28 -4.04 -4.93 1.39
C GLU A 28 -3.61 -3.50 1.03
N LEU A 29 -4.57 -2.67 0.63
CA LEU A 29 -4.34 -1.26 0.35
C LEU A 29 -3.94 -0.50 1.62
N ALA A 30 -4.59 -0.77 2.75
CA ALA A 30 -4.24 -0.16 4.04
C ALA A 30 -2.80 -0.50 4.46
N VAL A 31 -2.40 -1.78 4.35
CA VAL A 31 -1.02 -2.22 4.62
C VAL A 31 -0.03 -1.54 3.68
N ARG A 32 -0.35 -1.47 2.38
CA ARG A 32 0.51 -0.81 1.39
C ARG A 32 0.69 0.67 1.68
N ILE A 33 -0.37 1.37 2.08
CA ILE A 33 -0.31 2.78 2.47
C ILE A 33 0.61 2.98 3.69
N ALA A 34 0.52 2.12 4.69
CA ALA A 34 1.38 2.20 5.88
C ALA A 34 2.87 2.11 5.52
N LEU A 35 3.23 1.11 4.70
CA LEU A 35 4.62 0.92 4.24
C LEU A 35 5.13 2.12 3.42
N LEU A 36 4.29 2.69 2.55
CA LEU A 36 4.67 3.86 1.76
C LEU A 36 4.89 5.10 2.63
N LYS A 37 4.11 5.28 3.69
CA LYS A 37 4.31 6.39 4.64
C LYS A 37 5.63 6.26 5.39
N GLU A 38 6.00 5.06 5.82
CA GLU A 38 7.31 4.83 6.45
C GLU A 38 8.46 5.13 5.50
N GLU A 39 8.33 4.75 4.23
CA GLU A 39 9.35 5.05 3.21
C GLU A 39 9.49 6.56 2.96
N ILE A 40 8.38 7.30 2.94
CA ILE A 40 8.40 8.76 2.82
C ILE A 40 9.19 9.37 4.00
N ILE A 41 8.90 8.94 5.24
CA ILE A 41 9.62 9.41 6.43
C ILE A 41 11.13 9.13 6.31
N ARG A 42 11.51 7.93 5.84
CA ARG A 42 12.92 7.60 5.61
C ARG A 42 13.57 8.53 4.58
N ALA A 43 12.90 8.78 3.46
CA ALA A 43 13.40 9.65 2.40
C ALA A 43 13.56 11.10 2.87
N GLU A 44 12.61 11.61 3.65
CA GLU A 44 12.67 12.94 4.27
C GLU A 44 13.86 13.07 5.22
N ALA A 45 14.09 12.06 6.08
CA ALA A 45 15.25 12.05 6.97
C ALA A 45 16.59 12.05 6.20
N MET A 46 16.68 11.27 5.11
CA MET A 46 17.87 11.28 4.24
C MET A 46 18.09 12.64 3.57
N LEU A 47 17.02 13.29 3.12
CA LEU A 47 17.09 14.61 2.50
C LEU A 47 17.62 15.65 3.49
N GLU A 48 17.12 15.63 4.73
CA GLU A 48 17.56 16.57 5.77
C GLU A 48 19.03 16.35 6.13
N GLY A 49 19.46 15.09 6.29
CA GLY A 49 20.87 14.76 6.52
C GLY A 49 21.79 15.26 5.40
N LYS A 50 21.35 15.18 4.14
CA LYS A 50 22.10 15.73 2.99
C LYS A 50 22.18 17.25 3.02
N LYS A 51 21.11 17.95 3.42
CA LYS A 51 21.12 19.42 3.56
C LYS A 51 22.09 19.87 4.65
N GLY A 52 22.07 19.21 5.81
CA GLY A 52 23.03 19.49 6.90
C GLY A 52 24.47 19.30 6.44
N SER A 53 24.78 18.15 5.83
CA SER A 53 26.12 17.88 5.30
C SER A 53 26.57 18.89 4.24
N ARG A 54 25.66 19.36 3.37
CA ARG A 54 25.96 20.40 2.38
C ARG A 54 26.29 21.73 3.06
N HIS A 55 25.50 22.12 4.07
CA HIS A 55 25.72 23.35 4.81
C HIS A 55 27.08 23.35 5.53
N ASP A 56 27.43 22.25 6.18
CA ASP A 56 28.72 22.09 6.87
C ASP A 56 29.90 22.14 5.89
N ALA A 57 29.76 21.51 4.72
CA ALA A 57 30.76 21.58 3.66
C ALA A 57 30.94 23.02 3.15
N GLU A 58 29.85 23.74 2.88
CA GLU A 58 29.89 25.14 2.43
C GLU A 58 30.53 26.08 3.47
N ALA A 59 30.40 25.79 4.77
CA ALA A 59 31.04 26.55 5.85
C ALA A 59 32.56 26.31 5.94
N LEU A 60 33.05 25.12 5.54
CA LEU A 60 34.48 24.80 5.52
C LEU A 60 35.24 25.41 4.34
N PHE A 61 34.53 25.75 3.25
CA PHE A 61 35.13 26.28 2.02
C PHE A 61 34.89 27.80 1.81
N LYS A 62 34.38 28.52 2.83
CA LYS A 62 34.30 29.99 2.88
C LYS A 62 35.29 30.55 3.89
#